data_AF-A0A0P7AY71-F1
#
_entry.id   AF-A0A0P7AY71-F1
#
_cell.length_a   1.000
_cell.length_b   1.000
_cell.length_c   1.000
_cell.angle_alpha   90.00
_cell.angle_beta   90.00
_cell.angle_gamma   90.00
#
_symmetry.space_group_name_H-M   'P 1'
#
loop_
_entity.id
_entity.type
_entity.pdbx_description
1 polymer ?
#
loop_
_entity_poly.entity_id
_entity_poly.type
_entity_poly.pdbx_seq_one_letter_code
_entity_poly.pdbx_strand_id
1 'polypeptide(L)' 'MKIEKSGKGLKLGIGIILGAIVGYLTSNMQLWFVLGIAIGSALEYGAKKNHKK' A
#
# COMPACT_ATOMS: atom_id res chain seq x y z
N MET A 1 0.25 28.72 3.34
CA MET A 1 0.47 27.33 3.79
C MET A 1 0.62 26.45 2.54
N LYS A 2 1.84 26.04 2.19
CA LYS A 2 2.07 25.12 1.07
C LYS A 2 1.70 23.74 1.58
N ILE A 3 0.52 23.25 1.22
CA ILE A 3 0.11 21.88 1.52
C ILE A 3 0.97 21.00 0.61
N GLU A 4 2.18 20.68 1.05
CA GLU A 4 2.94 19.60 0.47
C GLU A 4 2.09 18.36 0.70
N LYS A 5 1.37 17.92 -0.33
CA LYS A 5 0.69 16.63 -0.39
C LYS A 5 1.77 15.58 -0.23
N SER A 6 2.17 15.31 1.01
CA SER A 6 2.97 14.16 1.33
C SER A 6 2.11 13.00 0.89
N GLY A 7 2.42 12.38 -0.26
CA GLY A 7 1.72 11.22 -0.81
C GLY A 7 1.82 9.98 0.10
N LYS A 8 2.12 10.20 1.38
CA LYS A 8 2.22 9.22 2.43
C LYS A 8 0.84 8.68 2.73
N GLY A 9 0.63 7.42 2.39
CA GLY A 9 -0.65 6.72 2.49
C GLY A 9 -1.30 6.45 1.14
N LEU A 10 -0.84 7.09 0.05
CA LEU A 10 -1.33 6.78 -1.28
C LEU A 10 -0.90 5.36 -1.70
N LYS A 11 0.33 4.97 -1.38
CA LYS A 11 0.86 3.63 -1.73
C LYS A 11 0.21 2.53 -0.90
N LEU A 12 -0.07 2.82 0.37
CA LEU A 12 -0.86 1.95 1.25
C LEU A 12 -2.27 1.74 0.68
N GLY A 13 -2.96 2.83 0.33
CA GLY A 13 -4.30 2.78 -0.24
C GLY A 13 -4.37 1.99 -1.56
N ILE A 14 -3.38 2.17 -2.44
CA ILE A 14 -3.27 1.40 -3.70
C ILE A 14 -3.10 -0.09 -3.41
N GLY A 15 -2.25 -0.46 -2.44
CA GLY A 15 -2.06 -1.87 -2.05
C GLY A 15 -3.33 -2.52 -1.51
N ILE A 16 -4.11 -1.79 -0.72
CA ILE A 16 -5.39 -2.27 -0.18
C ILE A 16 -6.42 -2.48 -1.29
N ILE A 17 -6.56 -1.50 -2.20
CA ILE A 17 -7.52 -1.58 -3.31
C ILE A 17 -7.15 -2.72 -4.26
N LEU A 18 -5.86 -2.86 -4.61
CA LEU A 18 -5.39 -3.96 -5.46
C LEU A 18 -5.58 -5.33 -4.79
N GLY A 19 -5.25 -5.45 -3.50
CA GLY A 19 -5.47 -6.68 -2.74
C GLY A 19 -6.94 -7.08 -2.66
N ALA A 20 -7.84 -6.09 -2.52
CA ALA A 20 -9.28 -6.33 -2.52
C ALA A 20 -9.81 -6.79 -3.88
N ILE A 21 -9.38 -6.15 -4.98
CA ILE A 21 -9.78 -6.53 -6.34
C ILE A 21 -9.28 -7.94 -6.68
N VAL A 22 -8.00 -8.23 -6.43
CA VAL A 22 -7.42 -9.55 -6.71
C VAL A 22 -8.06 -10.62 -5.83
N GLY A 23 -8.30 -10.32 -4.54
CA GLY A 23 -8.96 -11.22 -3.61
C GLY A 23 -10.41 -11.53 -3.98
N TYR A 24 -11.13 -10.54 -4.52
CA TYR A 24 -12.46 -10.75 -5.09
C TYR A 24 -12.39 -11.68 -6.31
N LEU A 25 -11.49 -11.41 -7.26
CA LEU A 25 -11.33 -12.23 -8.47
C LEU A 25 -10.95 -13.68 -8.19
N THR A 26 -10.14 -13.93 -7.16
CA THR A 26 -9.68 -15.29 -6.81
C THR A 26 -10.58 -15.99 -5.79
N SER A 27 -11.69 -15.39 -5.34
CA SER A 27 -12.52 -15.91 -4.22
C SER A 27 -11.72 -16.20 -2.94
N ASN A 28 -10.58 -15.53 -2.76
CA ASN A 28 -9.65 -15.73 -1.66
C ASN A 28 -9.28 -14.38 -1.02
N MET A 29 -10.31 -13.65 -0.58
CA MET A 29 -10.16 -12.29 -0.04
C MET A 29 -9.23 -12.23 1.16
N GLN A 30 -9.30 -13.17 2.12
CA GLN A 30 -8.49 -13.11 3.34
C GLN A 30 -6.99 -13.08 3.05
N LEU A 31 -6.53 -13.93 2.14
CA LEU A 31 -5.12 -14.04 1.80
C LEU A 31 -4.64 -12.82 1.00
N TRP A 32 -5.38 -12.44 -0.04
CA TRP A 32 -5.02 -11.33 -0.91
C TRP A 32 -5.21 -9.95 -0.28
N PHE A 33 -6.13 -9.80 0.67
CA PHE A 33 -6.31 -8.57 1.44
C PHE A 33 -5.14 -8.35 2.41
N VAL A 34 -4.75 -9.38 3.17
CA VAL A 34 -3.56 -9.31 4.05
C VAL A 34 -2.30 -9.06 3.22
N LEU A 35 -2.17 -9.71 2.07
CA LEU A 35 -1.06 -9.50 1.14
C LEU A 35 -1.03 -8.08 0.57
N GLY A 36 -2.18 -7.52 0.18
CA GLY A 36 -2.32 -6.15 -0.30
C GLY A 36 -1.94 -5.11 0.76
N ILE A 37 -2.35 -5.32 2.01
CA ILE A 37 -1.94 -4.48 3.14
C ILE A 37 -0.43 -4.60 3.37
N ALA A 38 0.12 -5.81 3.41
CA ALA A 38 1.54 -6.03 3.66
C ALA A 38 2.41 -5.38 2.57
N ILE A 39 2.06 -5.54 1.30
CA ILE A 39 2.77 -4.93 0.17
C ILE A 39 2.60 -3.41 0.18
N GLY A 40 1.38 -2.90 0.36
CA GLY A 40 1.11 -1.47 0.45
C GLY A 40 1.87 -0.80 1.60
N SER A 41 1.95 -1.48 2.75
CA SER A 41 2.69 -1.02 3.92
C SER A 41 4.19 -1.06 3.69
N ALA A 42 4.70 -2.15 3.09
CA ALA A 42 6.11 -2.27 2.75
C ALA A 42 6.56 -1.21 1.73
N LEU A 43 5.73 -0.88 0.73
CA LEU A 43 6.03 0.15 -0.26
C LEU A 43 5.96 1.58 0.32
N GLU A 44 5.10 1.80 1.30
CA GLU A 44 4.95 3.09 1.97
C GLU A 44 6.05 3.32 3.02
N TYR A 45 6.24 2.35 3.92
CA TYR A 45 7.13 2.45 5.06
C TYR A 45 8.54 1.90 4.79
N GLY A 46 8.69 0.91 3.90
CA GLY A 46 9.98 0.35 3.51
C GLY A 46 10.75 1.21 2.49
N ALA A 47 10.05 1.98 1.65
CA ALA A 47 10.69 2.93 0.73
C ALA A 47 11.32 4.14 1.43
N LYS A 48 11.01 4.37 2.71
CA LYS A 48 11.56 5.47 3.52
C LYS A 48 13.02 5.23 3.96
N LYS A 49 13.76 4.29 3.34
CA LYS A 49 15.17 4.01 3.65
C LYS A 49 16.18 4.81 2.83
N ASN A 50 15.78 5.61 1.84
CA ASN A 50 16.72 6.34 0.97
C ASN A 50 16.56 7.87 0.98
N HIS A 51 16.76 8.52 2.13
CA HIS A 51 17.27 9.90 2.14
C HIS A 51 17.98 10.24 3.45
N LYS A 52 19.17 9.67 3.64
CA LYS A 52 20.21 10.24 4.50
C LYS A 52 21.57 9.95 3.86
N LYS A 53 21.92 10.75 2.86
CA LYS A 53 23.31 11.04 2.53
C LYS A 53 23.39 12.49 2.13
#